data_AF-A0A531M5H1-F1
#
_entry.id   AF-A0A531M5H1-F1
#
_cell.length_a   1.000
_cell.length_b   1.000
_cell.length_c   1.000
_cell.angle_alpha   90.00
_cell.angle_beta   90.00
_cell.angle_gamma   90.00
#
_symmetry.space_group_name_H-M   'P 1'
#
loop_
_entity.id
_entity.type
_entity.pdbx_description
1 polymer ?
#
loop_
_entity_poly.entity_id
_entity_poly.type
_entity_poly.pdbx_seq_one_letter_code
_entity_poly.pdbx_strand_id
1 'polypeptide(L)'
;VYYKKSQEVGLVSAAMWSPMAKRNIAIASLARPYGDTVVEDLWVEIYAMRELQYQKLMKRAKVVARPFIKLDRRTANPPADF
;
A
#
# COMPACT_ATOMS: atom_id res chain seq x y z
N VAL A 1 -0.77 10.54 2.15
CA VAL A 1 -0.56 10.03 0.76
C VAL A 1 -0.62 11.24 -0.16
N TYR A 2 0.30 11.34 -1.11
CA TYR A 2 0.48 12.52 -1.94
C TYR A 2 0.45 12.18 -3.43
N TYR A 3 -0.21 13.00 -4.22
CA TYR A 3 -0.11 12.98 -5.68
C TYR A 3 1.02 13.92 -6.12
N LYS A 4 1.87 13.45 -7.05
CA LYS A 4 3.04 14.20 -7.56
C LYS A 4 3.96 14.78 -6.47
N LYS A 5 4.00 14.15 -5.29
CA LYS A 5 4.77 14.56 -4.09
C LYS A 5 4.34 15.88 -3.42
N SER A 6 3.35 16.62 -3.93
CA SER A 6 3.00 17.95 -3.43
C SER A 6 1.59 18.01 -2.86
N GLN A 7 0.62 17.36 -3.50
CA GLN A 7 -0.78 17.44 -3.10
C GLN A 7 -1.13 16.27 -2.20
N GLU A 8 -1.57 16.54 -0.96
CA GLU A 8 -2.10 15.48 -0.09
C GLU A 8 -3.48 15.02 -0.60
N VAL A 9 -3.64 13.71 -0.74
CA VAL A 9 -4.83 13.08 -1.34
C VAL A 9 -5.44 11.98 -0.48
N GLY A 10 -4.88 11.72 0.71
CA GLY A 10 -5.43 10.74 1.62
C GLY A 10 -4.47 10.28 2.72
N LEU A 11 -4.91 9.31 3.51
CA LEU A 11 -4.26 8.87 4.74
C LEU A 11 -4.00 7.37 4.71
N VAL A 12 -2.82 6.96 5.19
CA VAL A 12 -2.50 5.54 5.43
C VAL A 12 -3.05 5.14 6.79
N SER A 13 -3.94 4.14 6.83
CA SER A 13 -4.55 3.64 8.07
C SER A 13 -3.79 2.47 8.68
N ALA A 14 -3.17 1.63 7.84
CA ALA A 14 -2.36 0.50 8.29
C ALA A 14 -1.25 0.22 7.29
N ALA A 15 -0.07 -0.18 7.78
CA ALA A 15 1.06 -0.56 6.94
C ALA A 15 1.93 -1.62 7.60
N MET A 16 2.58 -2.46 6.80
CA MET A 16 3.53 -3.47 7.27
C MET A 16 4.51 -3.88 6.16
N TRP A 17 5.65 -4.45 6.57
CA TRP A 17 6.46 -5.27 5.67
C TRP A 17 5.84 -6.67 5.59
N SER A 18 5.53 -7.14 4.37
CA SER A 18 5.02 -8.49 4.14
C SER A 18 6.17 -9.41 3.72
N PRO A 19 6.52 -10.43 4.54
CA PRO A 19 7.54 -11.41 4.17
C PRO A 19 7.14 -12.24 2.95
N MET A 20 5.84 -12.46 2.75
CA MET A 20 5.30 -13.29 1.66
C MET A 20 5.25 -12.52 0.33
N ALA A 21 4.85 -11.24 0.34
CA ALA A 21 4.88 -10.41 -0.87
C ALA A 21 6.26 -9.83 -1.19
N LYS A 22 7.22 -9.95 -0.25
CA LYS A 22 8.56 -9.32 -0.27
C LYS A 22 8.51 -7.81 -0.51
N ARG A 23 7.48 -7.16 0.06
CA ARG A 23 7.16 -5.74 -0.18
C ARG A 23 6.55 -5.10 1.06
N ASN A 24 6.74 -3.79 1.18
CA ASN A 24 5.94 -2.97 2.09
C ASN A 24 4.54 -2.79 1.48
N ILE A 25 3.52 -3.10 2.26
CA ILE A 25 2.11 -2.98 1.88
C ILE A 25 1.40 -2.04 2.85
N ALA A 26 0.38 -1.34 2.34
CA ALA A 26 -0.37 -0.37 3.13
C ALA A 26 -1.82 -0.29 2.67
N ILE A 27 -2.73 -0.08 3.61
CA ILE A 27 -4.11 0.29 3.37
C ILE A 27 -4.24 1.79 3.59
N ALA A 28 -4.89 2.47 2.65
CA ALA A 28 -5.10 3.90 2.70
C ALA A 28 -6.53 4.27 2.28
N SER A 29 -7.03 5.34 2.87
CA SER A 29 -8.24 6.04 2.43
C SER A 29 -7.82 7.20 1.55
N LEU A 30 -8.36 7.28 0.33
CA LEU A 30 -8.03 8.31 -0.66
C LEU A 30 -9.28 9.09 -1.06
N ALA A 31 -9.12 10.38 -1.33
CA ALA A 31 -10.16 11.19 -1.95
C ALA A 31 -10.33 10.77 -3.41
N ARG A 32 -11.57 10.73 -3.92
CA ARG A 32 -11.78 10.53 -5.37
C ARG A 32 -11.25 11.74 -6.15
N PRO A 33 -10.63 11.55 -7.32
CA PRO A 33 -10.56 10.32 -8.12
C PRO A 33 -9.34 9.42 -7.85
N TYR A 34 -8.56 9.69 -6.81
CA TYR A 34 -7.31 8.96 -6.53
C TYR A 34 -7.59 7.54 -6.04
N GLY A 35 -6.87 6.56 -6.61
CA GLY A 35 -7.08 5.13 -6.35
C GLY A 35 -8.17 4.47 -7.20
N ASP A 36 -8.91 5.24 -8.01
CA ASP A 36 -9.93 4.75 -8.94
C ASP A 36 -9.48 5.01 -10.39
N THR A 37 -9.69 6.22 -10.92
CA THR A 37 -9.22 6.61 -12.25
C THR A 37 -7.80 7.17 -12.25
N VAL A 38 -7.36 7.76 -11.13
CA VAL A 38 -5.99 8.28 -10.97
C VAL A 38 -5.20 7.37 -10.02
N VAL A 39 -4.40 6.47 -10.61
CA VAL A 39 -3.66 5.44 -9.85
C VAL A 39 -2.14 5.59 -9.90
N GLU A 40 -1.65 6.52 -10.72
CA GLU A 40 -0.23 6.77 -10.92
C GLU A 40 0.30 7.92 -10.04
N ASP A 41 1.62 7.97 -9.89
CA ASP A 41 2.34 9.02 -9.16
C ASP A 41 1.81 9.33 -7.75
N LEU A 42 1.41 8.26 -7.07
CA LEU A 42 1.13 8.29 -5.65
C LEU A 42 2.42 8.08 -4.85
N TRP A 43 2.58 8.89 -3.82
CA TRP A 43 3.71 8.89 -2.91
C TRP A 43 3.22 8.79 -1.48
N VAL A 44 3.91 8.00 -0.67
CA VAL A 44 3.63 7.85 0.75
C VAL A 44 4.77 8.49 1.52
N GLU A 45 4.40 9.41 2.40
CA GLU A 45 5.28 9.95 3.40
C GLU A 45 5.42 8.92 4.52
N ILE A 46 6.66 8.53 4.81
CA ILE A 46 6.99 7.63 5.91
C ILE A 46 8.06 8.29 6.79
N TYR A 47 7.97 8.04 8.09
CA TYR A 47 9.00 8.40 9.05
C TYR A 47 9.80 7.15 9.36
N ALA A 48 11.08 7.14 9.00
CA ALA A 48 11.96 6.01 9.25
C ALA A 48 13.05 6.43 10.24
N MET A 49 13.27 5.60 11.26
CA MET A 49 14.38 5.79 12.19
C MET A 49 15.71 5.46 11.50
N ARG A 50 16.63 6.40 11.46
CA ARG A 50 18.02 6.22 11.01
C ARG A 50 18.93 6.95 11.98
N GLU A 51 19.91 6.25 12.55
CA GLU A 51 20.91 6.85 13.47
C GLU A 51 20.26 7.61 14.64
N LEU A 52 19.26 7.00 15.29
CA LEU A 52 18.43 7.60 16.36
C LEU A 52 17.61 8.85 15.97
N GLN A 53 17.52 9.18 14.69
CA GLN A 53 16.69 10.28 14.20
C GLN A 53 15.59 9.79 13.26
N TYR A 54 14.38 10.34 13.41
CA TYR A 54 13.31 10.11 12.45
C TYR A 54 13.52 10.97 11.21
N GLN A 55 13.77 10.32 10.08
CA GLN A 55 13.86 10.97 8.78
C GLN A 55 12.53 10.82 8.03
N LYS A 56 11.99 11.95 7.55
CA LYS A 56 10.87 11.98 6.63
C LYS A 56 11.32 11.55 5.24
N LEU A 57 10.69 10.50 4.70
CA LEU A 57 10.98 9.96 3.38
C LEU A 57 9.71 9.93 2.54
N MET A 58 9.84 10.25 1.25
CA MET A 58 8.77 10.07 0.26
C MET A 58 9.06 8.83 -0.57
N LYS A 59 8.18 7.82 -0.49
CA LYS A 59 8.30 6.57 -1.24
C LYS A 59 7.16 6.44 -2.24
N ARG A 60 7.49 6.06 -3.48
CA ARG A 60 6.48 5.82 -4.52
C ARG A 60 5.64 4.61 -4.14
N ALA A 61 4.33 4.74 -4.26
CA ALA A 61 3.36 3.67 -4.03
C ALA A 61 2.61 3.35 -5.31
N LYS A 62 2.17 2.09 -5.43
CA LYS A 62 1.35 1.60 -6.54
C LYS A 62 0.04 1.08 -5.98
N VAL A 63 -1.07 1.51 -6.57
CA VAL A 63 -2.39 0.94 -6.30
C VAL A 63 -2.43 -0.46 -6.89
N VAL A 64 -2.89 -1.44 -6.11
CA VAL A 64 -3.00 -2.84 -6.53
C VAL A 64 -4.39 -3.37 -6.23
N ALA A 65 -4.81 -4.38 -6.98
CA ALA A 65 -6.04 -5.10 -6.70
C ALA A 65 -5.99 -5.75 -5.31
N ARG A 66 -7.14 -5.79 -4.65
CA ARG A 66 -7.30 -6.45 -3.34
C ARG A 66 -7.76 -7.90 -3.56
N PRO A 67 -7.33 -8.87 -2.75
CA PRO A 67 -6.35 -8.76 -1.65
C PRO A 67 -4.90 -8.70 -2.15
N PHE A 68 -3.96 -8.23 -1.32
CA PHE A 68 -2.54 -8.17 -1.69
C PHE A 68 -1.94 -9.52 -2.12
N ILE A 69 -2.43 -10.62 -1.52
CA ILE A 69 -2.03 -11.99 -1.84
C ILE A 69 -3.28 -12.86 -1.87
N LYS A 70 -3.50 -13.54 -2.99
CA LYS A 70 -4.51 -14.57 -3.17
C LYS A 70 -3.78 -15.91 -3.27
N LEU A 71 -4.12 -16.84 -2.38
CA LEU A 71 -3.55 -18.19 -2.38
C LEU A 71 -4.64 -19.13 -2.87
N ASP A 72 -4.37 -19.87 -3.95
CA ASP A 72 -5.39 -20.69 -4.63
C ASP A 72 -6.07 -21.66 -3.66
N ARG A 73 -5.26 -22.41 -2.89
CA ARG A 73 -5.77 -23.34 -1.87
C ARG A 73 -6.64 -22.67 -0.81
N ARG A 74 -6.25 -21.47 -0.31
CA ARG A 74 -6.99 -20.76 0.75
C ARG A 74 -8.34 -20.22 0.24
N THR A 75 -8.41 -19.86 -1.04
CA THR A 75 -9.60 -19.24 -1.63
C THR A 75 -10.46 -20.21 -2.45
N ALA A 76 -10.14 -21.50 -2.43
CA ALA A 76 -10.93 -22.52 -3.10
C ALA A 76 -12.33 -22.60 -2.50
N ASN A 77 -13.35 -22.51 -3.36
CA ASN A 77 -14.75 -22.71 -2.99
C ASN A 77 -15.50 -23.34 -4.18
N PRO A 78 -15.94 -24.61 -4.11
CA PRO A 78 -15.84 -25.50 -2.95
C PRO A 78 -14.38 -25.87 -2.62
N PRO A 79 -14.09 -26.33 -1.38
CA PRO A 79 -12.79 -26.92 -1.04
C PRO A 79 -12.45 -28.08 -1.99
N ALA A 80 -11.16 -28.33 -2.24
CA ALA A 80 -10.74 -29.49 -3.03
C ALA A 80 -10.71 -30.77 -2.17
N ASP A 81 -10.93 -31.92 -2.80
CA ASP A 81 -11.18 -33.24 -2.18
C ASP A 81 -9.96 -33.94 -1.55
N PHE A 82 -8.91 -33.20 -1.15
CA PHE A 82 -7.65 -33.78 -0.66
C PHE A 82 -7.65 -34.14 0.83
#